data_AF-A0A662ESJ5-F1
#
_entry.id   AF-A0A662ESJ5-F1
#
_cell.length_a   1.000
_cell.length_b   1.000
_cell.length_c   1.000
_cell.angle_alpha   90.00
_cell.angle_beta   90.00
_cell.angle_gamma   90.00
#
_symmetry.space_group_name_H-M   'P 1'
#
loop_
_entity.id
_entity.type
_entity.pdbx_description
1 polymer ?
#
loop_
_entity_poly.entity_id
_entity_poly.type
_entity_poly.pdbx_seq_one_letter_code
_entity_poly.pdbx_strand_id
1 'polypeptide(L)'
;MSERVRNDDNLSCEVRLEEYLDIKRLIDEFGEPAYRAVRDYYRACGYEAGYDLTLALIKEGKLSKDRISSDPAGSLLLLMEEFFARRGGNQPILAHKGDDVTLTTKNSVFCPSPIAQRESGVQHKDVCNIHKRAFMEGFSRVLEEFVPGIQVQYTNVTSRSIDPEADCVELFRVHSPA
;
A
#
# COMPACT_ATOMS: atom_id res chain seq x y z
N MET A 1 -8.74 -1.18 -12.79
CA MET A 1 -7.93 -1.96 -11.83
C MET A 1 -7.54 -3.22 -12.56
N SER A 2 -6.24 -3.48 -12.73
CA SER A 2 -5.76 -4.67 -13.44
C SER A 2 -6.35 -5.96 -12.84
N GLU A 3 -6.54 -6.98 -13.68
CA GLU A 3 -7.06 -8.29 -13.23
C GLU A 3 -6.20 -8.89 -12.12
N ARG A 4 -4.89 -8.63 -12.13
CA ARG A 4 -3.96 -9.09 -11.10
C ARG A 4 -4.25 -8.50 -9.71
N VAL A 5 -4.55 -7.20 -9.61
CA VAL A 5 -4.88 -6.57 -8.32
C VAL A 5 -6.28 -6.98 -7.83
N ARG A 6 -7.21 -7.22 -8.76
CA ARG A 6 -8.56 -7.71 -8.43
C ARG A 6 -8.57 -9.14 -7.93
N ASN A 7 -7.70 -9.99 -8.48
CA ASN A 7 -7.59 -11.41 -8.14
C ASN A 7 -6.50 -11.66 -7.08
N ASP A 8 -5.94 -10.62 -6.48
CA ASP A 8 -4.98 -10.76 -5.41
C ASP A 8 -5.68 -11.25 -4.13
N ASP A 9 -5.67 -12.57 -3.94
CA ASP A 9 -6.03 -13.19 -2.67
C ASP A 9 -4.96 -12.88 -1.62
N ASN A 10 -5.16 -11.73 -0.97
CA ASN A 10 -4.27 -11.20 0.06
C ASN A 10 -4.28 -12.01 1.37
N LEU A 11 -5.12 -13.05 1.47
CA LEU A 11 -5.19 -13.98 2.58
C LEU A 11 -4.53 -15.33 2.27
N SER A 12 -4.35 -15.68 1.00
CA SER A 12 -3.70 -16.93 0.60
C SER A 12 -2.22 -16.94 0.96
N CYS A 13 -1.81 -17.92 1.76
CA CYS A 13 -0.40 -18.14 2.06
C CYS A 13 0.39 -18.61 0.85
N GLU A 14 -0.23 -19.44 0.00
CA GLU A 14 0.42 -20.03 -1.18
C GLU A 14 0.80 -18.95 -2.20
N VAL A 15 -0.14 -18.05 -2.53
CA VAL A 15 0.12 -16.92 -3.44
C VAL A 15 1.24 -16.04 -2.89
N ARG A 16 1.24 -15.79 -1.57
CA ARG A 16 2.24 -14.94 -0.92
C ARG A 16 3.60 -15.62 -0.88
N LEU A 17 3.66 -16.93 -0.69
CA LEU A 17 4.90 -17.69 -0.76
C LEU A 17 5.50 -17.65 -2.16
N GLU A 18 4.69 -17.90 -3.20
CA GLU A 18 5.14 -17.87 -4.60
C GLU A 18 5.76 -16.52 -4.97
N GLU A 19 5.08 -15.41 -4.64
CA GLU A 19 5.64 -14.07 -4.87
C GLU A 19 6.95 -13.85 -4.13
N TYR A 20 7.07 -14.32 -2.89
CA TYR A 20 8.30 -14.16 -2.10
C TYR A 20 9.44 -14.98 -2.69
N LEU A 21 9.16 -16.17 -3.22
CA LEU A 21 10.12 -17.01 -3.93
C LEU A 21 10.56 -16.36 -5.25
N ASP A 22 9.67 -15.70 -5.98
CA ASP A 22 10.04 -14.99 -7.20
C ASP A 22 10.89 -13.76 -6.92
N ILE A 23 10.56 -12.98 -5.88
CA ILE A 23 11.42 -11.89 -5.39
C ILE A 23 12.79 -12.44 -4.97
N LYS A 24 12.80 -13.56 -4.25
CA LYS A 24 14.05 -14.23 -3.84
C LYS A 24 14.92 -14.59 -5.03
N ARG A 25 14.34 -15.21 -6.06
CA ARG A 25 15.07 -15.60 -7.28
C ARG A 25 15.73 -14.39 -7.94
N LEU A 26 15.02 -13.27 -8.05
CA LEU A 26 15.59 -12.04 -8.61
C LEU A 26 16.75 -11.52 -7.75
N ILE A 27 16.61 -11.53 -6.44
CA ILE A 27 17.65 -11.08 -5.51
C ILE A 27 18.87 -12.01 -5.54
N ASP A 28 18.65 -13.32 -5.53
CA ASP A 28 19.73 -14.32 -5.56
C ASP A 28 20.53 -14.22 -6.88
N GLU A 29 19.85 -13.94 -7.99
CA GLU A 29 20.48 -13.82 -9.31
C GLU A 29 21.20 -12.47 -9.52
N PHE A 30 20.54 -11.36 -9.16
CA PHE A 30 21.01 -10.02 -9.53
C PHE A 30 21.51 -9.18 -8.36
N GLY A 31 21.34 -9.61 -7.11
CA GLY A 31 21.77 -8.88 -5.91
C GLY A 31 21.03 -7.56 -5.70
N GLU A 32 21.75 -6.54 -5.19
CA GLU A 32 21.20 -5.23 -4.82
C GLU A 32 20.36 -4.53 -5.93
N PRO A 33 20.73 -4.56 -7.23
CA PRO A 33 19.87 -4.04 -8.29
C PRO A 33 18.43 -4.60 -8.31
N ALA A 34 18.23 -5.87 -7.95
CA ALA A 34 16.90 -6.47 -7.89
C ALA A 34 16.02 -5.80 -6.85
N TYR A 35 16.57 -5.46 -5.68
CA TYR A 35 15.82 -4.80 -4.61
C TYR A 35 15.17 -3.50 -5.09
N ARG A 36 15.94 -2.67 -5.80
CA ARG A 36 15.44 -1.43 -6.38
C ARG A 36 14.38 -1.70 -7.46
N ALA A 37 14.67 -2.61 -8.38
CA ALA A 37 13.76 -2.93 -9.48
C ALA A 37 12.41 -3.46 -8.98
N VAL A 38 12.42 -4.37 -7.99
CA VAL A 38 11.22 -4.95 -7.39
C VAL A 38 10.42 -3.86 -6.65
N ARG A 39 11.09 -2.95 -5.93
CA ARG A 39 10.44 -1.82 -5.27
C ARG A 39 9.77 -0.88 -6.27
N ASP A 40 10.48 -0.51 -7.33
CA ASP A 40 9.95 0.37 -8.39
C ASP A 40 8.76 -0.28 -9.09
N TYR A 41 8.83 -1.59 -9.33
CA TYR A 41 7.72 -2.39 -9.85
C TYR A 41 6.48 -2.33 -8.97
N TYR A 42 6.58 -2.65 -7.67
CA TYR A 42 5.42 -2.61 -6.77
C TYR A 42 4.86 -1.20 -6.57
N ARG A 43 5.73 -0.19 -6.61
CA ARG A 43 5.31 1.21 -6.63
C ARG A 43 4.47 1.53 -7.88
N ALA A 44 4.89 1.06 -9.04
CA ALA A 44 4.12 1.22 -10.27
C ALA A 44 2.77 0.50 -10.20
N CYS A 45 2.72 -0.72 -9.65
CA CYS A 45 1.46 -1.44 -9.42
C CYS A 45 0.51 -0.67 -8.47
N GLY A 46 1.06 -0.08 -7.41
CA GLY A 46 0.31 0.79 -6.50
C GLY A 46 -0.27 2.01 -7.21
N TYR A 47 0.55 2.68 -8.02
CA TYR A 47 0.15 3.84 -8.81
C TYR A 47 -0.98 3.51 -9.80
N GLU A 48 -0.85 2.40 -10.54
CA GLU A 48 -1.89 1.92 -11.46
C GLU A 48 -3.21 1.66 -10.71
N ALA A 49 -3.16 0.97 -9.57
CA ALA A 49 -4.34 0.68 -8.76
C ALA A 49 -5.00 1.97 -8.23
N GLY A 50 -4.21 2.93 -7.76
CA GLY A 50 -4.70 4.23 -7.31
C GLY A 50 -5.32 5.02 -8.46
N TYR A 51 -4.67 5.08 -9.62
CA TYR A 51 -5.15 5.78 -10.82
C TYR A 51 -6.51 5.23 -11.25
N ASP A 52 -6.61 3.91 -11.39
CA ASP A 52 -7.82 3.23 -11.81
C ASP A 52 -8.98 3.45 -10.83
N LEU A 53 -8.69 3.43 -9.52
CA LEU A 53 -9.69 3.67 -8.50
C LEU A 53 -10.12 5.13 -8.50
N THR A 54 -9.20 6.08 -8.60
CA THR A 54 -9.52 7.52 -8.73
C THR A 54 -10.46 7.75 -9.91
N LEU A 55 -10.17 7.17 -11.08
CA LEU A 55 -11.06 7.26 -12.24
C LEU A 55 -12.45 6.68 -11.97
N ALA A 56 -12.53 5.53 -11.28
CA ALA A 56 -13.82 4.93 -10.92
C ALA A 56 -14.61 5.83 -9.95
N LEU A 57 -13.97 6.37 -8.91
CA LEU A 57 -14.61 7.26 -7.94
C LEU A 57 -15.06 8.58 -8.56
N ILE A 58 -14.34 9.09 -9.57
CA ILE A 58 -14.79 10.26 -10.36
C ILE A 58 -16.04 9.92 -11.16
N LYS A 59 -16.09 8.76 -11.83
CA LYS A 59 -17.28 8.30 -12.57
C LYS A 59 -18.49 8.08 -11.66
N GLU A 60 -18.25 7.67 -10.41
CA GLU A 60 -19.27 7.50 -9.38
C GLU A 60 -19.68 8.83 -8.70
N GLY A 61 -19.03 9.95 -9.02
CA GLY A 61 -19.28 11.25 -8.39
C GLY A 61 -18.82 11.35 -6.94
N LYS A 62 -18.01 10.41 -6.45
CA LYS A 62 -17.49 10.39 -5.08
C LYS A 62 -16.24 11.25 -4.90
N LEU A 63 -15.45 11.40 -5.97
CA LEU A 63 -14.21 12.16 -5.97
C LEU A 63 -14.19 13.18 -7.11
N SER A 64 -13.59 14.34 -6.87
CA SER A 64 -13.42 15.40 -7.88
C SER A 64 -12.16 16.19 -7.57
N LYS A 65 -11.68 16.98 -8.54
CA LYS A 65 -10.55 17.89 -8.32
C LYS A 65 -10.82 18.82 -7.13
N ASP A 66 -11.99 19.46 -7.10
CA ASP A 66 -12.34 20.41 -6.05
C ASP A 66 -12.37 19.76 -4.68
N ARG A 67 -12.91 18.53 -4.58
CA ARG A 67 -12.91 17.75 -3.34
C ARG A 67 -11.49 17.43 -2.88
N ILE A 68 -10.64 16.98 -3.80
CA ILE A 68 -9.23 16.70 -3.50
C ILE A 68 -8.54 17.98 -3.04
N SER A 69 -8.76 19.12 -3.70
CA SER A 69 -8.14 20.39 -3.30
C SER A 69 -8.63 20.91 -1.94
N SER A 70 -9.91 20.75 -1.61
CA SER A 70 -10.48 21.24 -0.35
C SER A 70 -10.17 20.35 0.85
N ASP A 71 -10.03 19.04 0.63
CA ASP A 71 -9.74 18.06 1.67
C ASP A 71 -8.87 16.92 1.10
N PRO A 72 -7.55 17.15 0.93
CA PRO A 72 -6.61 16.14 0.45
C PRO A 72 -6.54 14.89 1.33
N ALA A 73 -6.49 15.06 2.65
CA ALA A 73 -6.39 13.96 3.59
C ALA A 73 -7.67 13.11 3.61
N GLY A 74 -8.85 13.73 3.64
CA GLY A 74 -10.11 13.00 3.52
C GLY A 74 -10.30 12.34 2.15
N SER A 75 -9.74 12.93 1.09
CA SER A 75 -9.73 12.30 -0.24
C SER A 75 -8.82 11.08 -0.31
N LEU A 76 -7.65 11.12 0.35
CA LEU A 76 -6.76 9.97 0.47
C LEU A 76 -7.41 8.85 1.32
N LEU A 77 -8.04 9.23 2.43
CA LEU A 77 -8.79 8.31 3.27
C LEU A 77 -9.88 7.58 2.46
N LEU A 78 -10.72 8.32 1.73
CA LEU A 78 -11.76 7.75 0.87
C LEU A 78 -11.18 6.77 -0.17
N LEU A 79 -10.05 7.15 -0.78
CA LEU A 79 -9.39 6.29 -1.77
C LEU A 79 -8.93 4.97 -1.14
N MET A 80 -8.36 5.00 0.06
CA MET A 80 -7.95 3.80 0.79
C MET A 80 -9.15 2.95 1.22
N GLU A 81 -10.19 3.57 1.78
CA GLU A 81 -11.42 2.88 2.20
C GLU A 81 -12.04 2.12 1.03
N GLU A 82 -12.20 2.78 -0.12
CA GLU A 82 -12.76 2.17 -1.33
C GLU A 82 -11.85 1.08 -1.91
N PHE A 83 -10.52 1.23 -1.79
CA PHE A 83 -9.59 0.19 -2.21
C PHE A 83 -9.76 -1.08 -1.39
N PHE A 84 -9.72 -0.98 -0.05
CA PHE A 84 -9.84 -2.14 0.82
C PHE A 84 -11.23 -2.76 0.77
N ALA A 85 -12.29 -1.95 0.64
CA ALA A 85 -13.66 -2.44 0.48
C ALA A 85 -13.83 -3.23 -0.83
N ARG A 86 -13.28 -2.76 -1.95
CA ARG A 86 -13.38 -3.44 -3.26
C ARG A 86 -12.48 -4.66 -3.37
N ARG A 87 -11.28 -4.61 -2.78
CA ARG A 87 -10.34 -5.73 -2.77
C ARG A 87 -10.81 -6.86 -1.86
N GLY A 88 -11.46 -6.54 -0.76
CA GLY A 88 -11.84 -7.51 0.26
C GLY A 88 -10.64 -8.02 1.07
N GLY A 89 -10.86 -9.11 1.81
CA GLY A 89 -9.87 -9.67 2.74
C GLY A 89 -9.68 -8.80 3.99
N ASN A 90 -8.44 -8.66 4.45
CA ASN A 90 -8.13 -7.89 5.66
C ASN A 90 -8.50 -6.41 5.52
N GLN A 91 -9.37 -5.94 6.41
CA GLN A 91 -9.78 -4.54 6.48
C GLN A 91 -8.99 -3.82 7.58
N PRO A 92 -8.04 -2.93 7.24
CA PRO A 92 -7.37 -2.13 8.24
C PRO A 92 -8.32 -1.11 8.84
N ILE A 93 -8.02 -0.66 10.06
CA ILE A 93 -8.67 0.51 10.63
C ILE A 93 -8.05 1.74 9.97
N LEU A 94 -8.87 2.48 9.24
CA LEU A 94 -8.48 3.71 8.57
C LEU A 94 -9.04 4.90 9.35
N ALA A 95 -8.23 5.93 9.54
CA ALA A 95 -8.64 7.16 10.20
C ALA A 95 -7.85 8.34 9.64
N HIS A 96 -8.34 9.55 9.87
CA HIS A 96 -7.54 10.75 9.67
C HIS A 96 -7.73 11.75 10.80
N LYS A 97 -6.71 12.58 11.04
CA LYS A 97 -6.73 13.68 12.00
C LYS A 97 -5.98 14.87 11.40
N GLY A 98 -6.73 15.85 10.93
CA GLY A 98 -6.15 16.94 10.12
C GLY A 98 -5.54 16.36 8.85
N ASP A 99 -4.26 16.66 8.64
CA ASP A 99 -3.48 16.25 7.46
C ASP A 99 -2.91 14.82 7.53
N ASP A 100 -3.04 14.17 8.69
CA ASP A 100 -2.49 12.84 8.93
C ASP A 100 -3.57 11.76 8.68
N VAL A 101 -3.34 10.85 7.75
CA VAL A 101 -4.14 9.64 7.49
C VAL A 101 -3.39 8.42 8.02
N THR A 102 -4.05 7.59 8.81
CA THR A 102 -3.45 6.37 9.38
C THR A 102 -4.14 5.11 8.89
N LEU A 103 -3.34 4.09 8.64
CA LEU A 103 -3.76 2.73 8.35
C LEU A 103 -3.23 1.84 9.46
N THR A 104 -4.12 1.15 10.16
CA THR A 104 -3.76 0.27 11.28
C THR A 104 -4.25 -1.14 11.02
N THR A 105 -3.31 -2.08 10.91
CA THR A 105 -3.63 -3.51 10.83
C THR A 105 -3.32 -4.18 12.17
N LYS A 106 -4.38 -4.49 12.93
CA LYS A 106 -4.31 -5.07 14.27
C LYS A 106 -3.53 -6.38 14.31
N ASN A 107 -2.67 -6.57 15.32
CA ASN A 107 -1.82 -7.75 15.44
C ASN A 107 -2.57 -9.08 15.32
N SER A 108 -3.83 -9.12 15.79
CA SER A 108 -4.76 -10.25 15.74
C SER A 108 -5.24 -10.60 14.34
N VAL A 109 -5.11 -9.69 13.38
CA VAL A 109 -5.45 -9.93 11.98
C VAL A 109 -4.37 -10.80 11.34
N PHE A 110 -4.80 -11.88 10.70
CA PHE A 110 -3.92 -12.84 10.05
C PHE A 110 -3.05 -12.14 8.99
N CYS A 111 -1.74 -12.40 9.04
CA CYS A 111 -0.79 -11.93 8.03
C CYS A 111 -0.06 -13.14 7.46
N PRO A 112 -0.08 -13.37 6.13
CA PRO A 112 0.64 -14.49 5.52
C PRO A 112 2.16 -14.28 5.47
N SER A 113 2.63 -13.04 5.66
CA SER A 113 4.03 -12.66 5.50
C SER A 113 5.02 -13.39 6.43
N PRO A 114 4.72 -13.69 7.72
CA PRO A 114 5.61 -14.50 8.57
C PRO A 114 5.75 -15.96 8.10
N ILE A 115 4.67 -16.55 7.56
CA ILE A 115 4.70 -17.92 6.99
C ILE A 115 5.57 -17.92 5.73
N ALA A 116 5.28 -17.00 4.80
CA ALA A 116 6.04 -16.87 3.56
C ALA A 116 7.53 -16.57 3.83
N GLN A 117 7.87 -15.77 4.84
CA GLN A 117 9.25 -15.56 5.27
C GLN A 117 9.91 -16.86 5.70
N ARG A 118 9.27 -17.61 6.60
CA ARG A 118 9.83 -18.86 7.15
C ARG A 118 10.10 -19.88 6.05
N GLU A 119 9.22 -19.94 5.05
CA GLU A 119 9.28 -20.95 3.98
C GLU A 119 10.17 -20.53 2.80
N SER A 120 10.21 -19.23 2.46
CA SER A 120 11.07 -18.73 1.38
C SER A 120 12.51 -18.42 1.81
N GLY A 121 12.75 -18.16 3.09
CA GLY A 121 14.03 -17.69 3.62
C GLY A 121 14.36 -16.23 3.30
N VAL A 122 13.45 -15.48 2.64
CA VAL A 122 13.62 -14.03 2.44
C VAL A 122 13.32 -13.30 3.73
N GLN A 123 14.17 -12.34 4.10
CA GLN A 123 13.95 -11.50 5.28
C GLN A 123 12.63 -10.72 5.14
N HIS A 124 11.73 -10.83 6.12
CA HIS A 124 10.41 -10.18 6.08
C HIS A 124 10.47 -8.66 5.99
N LYS A 125 11.52 -8.04 6.54
CA LYS A 125 11.78 -6.60 6.41
C LYS A 125 11.88 -6.19 4.94
N ASP A 126 12.44 -7.05 4.09
CA ASP A 126 12.63 -6.75 2.68
C ASP A 126 11.28 -6.83 1.99
N VAL A 127 10.50 -7.87 2.22
CA VAL A 127 9.27 -8.06 1.46
C VAL A 127 8.13 -7.13 1.89
N CYS A 128 7.91 -6.92 3.19
CA CYS A 128 6.89 -5.96 3.61
C CYS A 128 7.24 -4.53 3.16
N ASN A 129 8.52 -4.15 3.24
CA ASN A 129 9.00 -2.85 2.79
C ASN A 129 8.93 -2.68 1.27
N ILE A 130 9.30 -3.70 0.51
CA ILE A 130 9.39 -3.63 -0.96
C ILE A 130 8.02 -3.84 -1.61
N HIS A 131 7.18 -4.72 -1.08
CA HIS A 131 5.88 -5.02 -1.66
C HIS A 131 4.81 -4.05 -1.15
N LYS A 132 4.43 -4.17 0.12
CA LYS A 132 3.26 -3.45 0.67
C LYS A 132 3.49 -1.95 0.77
N ARG A 133 4.66 -1.54 1.28
CA ARG A 133 4.95 -0.10 1.44
C ARG A 133 5.13 0.59 0.09
N ALA A 134 5.91 -0.01 -0.82
CA ALA A 134 6.06 0.56 -2.16
C ALA A 134 4.73 0.68 -2.89
N PHE A 135 3.86 -0.34 -2.78
CA PHE A 135 2.51 -0.29 -3.32
C PHE A 135 1.72 0.90 -2.74
N MET A 136 1.67 1.04 -1.40
CA MET A 136 0.91 2.12 -0.77
C MET A 136 1.47 3.51 -1.10
N GLU A 137 2.78 3.67 -1.22
CA GLU A 137 3.41 4.93 -1.67
C GLU A 137 3.05 5.26 -3.12
N GLY A 138 3.04 4.26 -4.01
CA GLY A 138 2.61 4.43 -5.39
C GLY A 138 1.13 4.82 -5.47
N PHE A 139 0.31 4.14 -4.67
CA PHE A 139 -1.13 4.36 -4.58
C PHE A 139 -1.47 5.77 -4.10
N SER A 140 -0.85 6.25 -3.02
CA SER A 140 -1.12 7.59 -2.48
C SER A 140 -0.62 8.71 -3.38
N ARG A 141 0.45 8.47 -4.15
CA ARG A 141 1.06 9.46 -5.05
C ARG A 141 0.13 9.92 -6.16
N VAL A 142 -0.90 9.13 -6.50
CA VAL A 142 -1.87 9.48 -7.55
C VAL A 142 -2.53 10.84 -7.27
N LEU A 143 -2.79 11.19 -6.00
CA LEU A 143 -3.36 12.49 -5.65
C LEU A 143 -2.40 13.66 -5.95
N GLU A 144 -1.09 13.47 -5.75
CA GLU A 144 -0.06 14.49 -6.01
C GLU A 144 0.00 14.85 -7.50
N GLU A 145 -0.15 13.86 -8.37
CA GLU A 145 -0.06 14.04 -9.83
C GLU A 145 -1.30 14.74 -10.40
N PHE A 146 -2.47 14.59 -9.77
CA PHE A 146 -3.71 15.19 -10.25
C PHE A 146 -3.98 16.59 -9.72
N VAL A 147 -3.44 16.94 -8.56
CA VAL A 147 -3.63 18.27 -7.94
C VAL A 147 -2.27 18.85 -7.56
N PRO A 148 -1.77 19.84 -8.35
CA PRO A 148 -0.49 20.45 -8.09
C PRO A 148 -0.38 21.03 -6.67
N GLY A 149 0.74 20.74 -6.01
CA GLY A 149 1.07 21.21 -4.68
C GLY A 149 0.72 20.25 -3.55
N ILE A 150 -0.14 19.25 -3.80
CA ILE A 150 -0.34 18.16 -2.83
C ILE A 150 0.91 17.29 -2.79
N GLN A 151 1.37 16.97 -1.58
CA GLN A 151 2.45 16.00 -1.34
C GLN A 151 2.04 15.04 -0.25
N VAL A 152 2.28 13.74 -0.43
CA VAL A 152 1.99 12.71 0.57
C VAL A 152 3.29 12.12 1.08
N GLN A 153 3.60 12.38 2.34
CA GLN A 153 4.73 11.76 3.03
C GLN A 153 4.27 10.49 3.72
N TYR A 154 4.86 9.36 3.32
CA TYR A 154 4.61 8.06 3.92
C TYR A 154 5.63 7.75 5.01
N THR A 155 5.17 7.23 6.15
CA THR A 155 6.02 6.76 7.25
C THR A 155 5.43 5.48 7.85
N ASN A 156 6.26 4.46 8.07
CA ASN A 156 5.85 3.31 8.87
C ASN A 156 6.15 3.60 10.35
N VAL A 157 5.10 3.70 11.16
CA VAL A 157 5.20 4.04 12.59
C VAL A 157 5.56 2.81 13.41
N THR A 158 4.84 1.71 13.19
CA THR A 158 5.10 0.42 13.85
C THR A 158 4.93 -0.73 12.87
N SER A 159 5.58 -1.86 13.14
CA SER A 159 5.50 -3.06 12.33
C SER A 159 5.78 -4.32 13.14
N ARG A 160 5.03 -5.38 12.84
CA ARG A 160 5.30 -6.75 13.32
C ARG A 160 6.68 -7.29 12.94
N SER A 161 7.34 -6.65 11.98
CA SER A 161 8.73 -6.98 11.61
C SER A 161 9.76 -6.53 12.65
N ILE A 162 9.43 -5.50 13.43
CA ILE A 162 10.31 -4.89 14.44
C ILE A 162 9.91 -5.42 15.81
N ASP A 163 8.60 -5.44 16.10
CA ASP A 163 8.01 -5.95 17.32
C ASP A 163 6.83 -6.88 16.96
N PRO A 164 6.97 -8.22 17.11
CA PRO A 164 5.94 -9.18 16.75
C PRO A 164 4.57 -8.94 17.41
N GLU A 165 4.55 -8.29 18.57
CA GLU A 165 3.32 -8.02 19.32
C GLU A 165 2.65 -6.72 18.90
N ALA A 166 3.31 -5.89 18.09
CA ALA A 166 2.81 -4.59 17.68
C ALA A 166 1.73 -4.69 16.57
N ASP A 167 0.82 -3.72 16.57
CA ASP A 167 0.03 -3.41 15.38
C ASP A 167 0.97 -2.93 14.24
N CYS A 168 0.61 -3.19 12.98
CA CYS A 168 1.24 -2.51 11.87
C CYS A 168 0.53 -1.17 11.66
N VAL A 169 1.26 -0.07 11.78
CA VAL A 169 0.72 1.29 11.60
C VAL A 169 1.50 2.01 10.53
N GLU A 170 0.79 2.43 9.49
CA GLU A 170 1.27 3.31 8.44
C GLU A 170 0.64 4.70 8.59
N LEU A 171 1.45 5.74 8.41
CA LEU A 171 1.05 7.14 8.47
C LEU A 171 1.34 7.81 7.13
N PHE A 172 0.35 8.54 6.62
CA PHE A 172 0.43 9.36 5.43
C PHE A 172 0.13 10.79 5.83
N ARG A 173 1.14 11.64 5.80
CA ARG A 173 0.98 13.08 6.05
C ARG A 173 0.79 13.81 4.73
N VAL A 174 -0.36 14.44 4.56
CA VAL A 174 -0.73 15.14 3.33
C VAL A 174 -0.46 16.63 3.48
N HIS A 175 0.54 17.12 2.76
CA HIS A 175 0.85 18.55 2.71
C HIS A 175 0.10 19.18 1.55
N SER A 176 -0.50 20.33 1.81
CA SER A 176 -1.18 21.15 0.80
C SER A 176 -0.51 22.51 0.77
N PRO A 177 -0.39 23.16 -0.40
CA PRO A 177 0.09 24.53 -0.45
C PRO A 177 -0.93 25.41 0.30
N ALA A 178 -0.43 26.27 1.19
CA ALA A 178 -1.24 27.23 1.94
C ALA A 178 -1.93 28.25 1.02
#